data_AF-A0A087QGL9-F1
#
_entry.id   AF-A0A087QGL9-F1
#
_cell.length_a   1.000
_cell.length_b   1.000
_cell.length_c   1.000
_cell.angle_alpha   90.00
_cell.angle_beta   90.00
_cell.angle_gamma   90.00
#
_symmetry.space_group_name_H-M   'P 1'
#
loop_
_entity.id
_entity.type
_entity.pdbx_description
1 polymer ?
#
loop_
_entity_poly.entity_id
_entity_poly.type
_entity_poly.pdbx_seq_one_letter_code
_entity_poly.pdbx_strand_id
1 'polypeptide(L)'
;RGSGPILRDEVGCEGHEEHLWDCPAAPEHDCSHKEDAGVVCSEHQEWRLSGGRDGCAGRVEVFFRGTWSTVCDSTWYKLEASVLCRTLGCGEPLRQLSFGHTLPGRMLYQCESQQPS
;
A
#
# COMPACT_ATOMS: atom_id res chain seq x y z
N ARG A 1 6.55 9.84 -13.71
CA ARG A 1 7.57 10.42 -14.61
C ARG A 1 8.30 11.51 -13.86
N GLY A 2 9.59 11.31 -13.64
CA GLY A 2 10.50 12.24 -13.00
C GLY A 2 10.92 13.37 -13.93
N SER A 3 11.87 14.16 -13.43
CA SER A 3 12.49 15.30 -14.11
C SER A 3 13.93 15.45 -13.61
N GLY A 4 14.85 15.88 -14.47
CA GLY A 4 16.25 16.12 -14.12
C GLY A 4 17.19 15.09 -14.74
N PRO A 5 18.44 14.97 -14.24
CA PRO A 5 19.37 13.98 -14.76
C PRO A 5 18.92 12.55 -14.38
N ILE A 6 19.19 11.62 -15.29
CA ILE A 6 19.09 10.17 -15.04
C ILE A 6 20.50 9.72 -14.66
N LEU A 7 20.62 8.95 -13.57
CA LEU A 7 21.92 8.68 -12.95
C LEU A 7 22.43 7.26 -13.21
N ARG A 8 21.54 6.33 -13.54
CA ARG A 8 21.82 4.89 -13.60
C ARG A 8 20.95 4.26 -14.67
N ASP A 9 21.51 3.24 -15.30
CA ASP A 9 20.88 2.38 -16.29
C ASP A 9 21.39 0.96 -16.11
N GLU A 10 20.57 -0.01 -16.47
CA GLU A 10 20.85 -1.44 -16.33
C GLU A 10 21.48 -1.81 -14.97
N VAL A 11 20.87 -1.35 -13.87
CA VAL A 11 21.35 -1.69 -12.51
C VAL A 11 21.14 -3.17 -12.25
N GLY A 12 22.24 -3.93 -12.10
CA GLY A 12 22.26 -5.38 -11.97
C GLY A 12 22.81 -5.84 -10.63
N CYS A 13 22.03 -5.68 -9.56
CA CYS A 13 22.43 -6.13 -8.22
C CYS A 13 22.43 -7.67 -8.09
N GLU A 14 23.31 -8.19 -7.25
CA GLU A 14 23.34 -9.60 -6.82
C GLU A 14 22.37 -9.88 -5.65
N GLY A 15 22.00 -8.85 -4.89
CA GLY A 15 21.00 -8.88 -3.82
C GLY A 15 21.58 -8.90 -2.39
N HIS A 16 22.90 -8.77 -2.24
CA HIS A 16 23.58 -8.68 -0.95
C HIS A 16 24.26 -7.33 -0.71
N GLU A 17 24.24 -6.45 -1.70
CA GLU A 17 24.74 -5.09 -1.60
C GLU A 17 23.98 -4.30 -0.51
N GLU A 18 24.70 -3.46 0.25
CA GLU A 18 24.08 -2.61 1.27
C GLU A 18 23.39 -1.38 0.66
N HIS A 19 23.86 -0.94 -0.51
CA HIS A 19 23.35 0.23 -1.20
C HIS A 19 23.21 0.02 -2.70
N LEU A 20 22.25 0.73 -3.31
CA LEU A 20 21.98 0.64 -4.75
C LEU A 20 23.15 1.12 -5.62
N TRP A 21 24.00 2.01 -5.10
CA TRP A 21 25.17 2.50 -5.84
C TRP A 21 26.37 1.55 -5.78
N ASP A 22 26.32 0.52 -4.95
CA ASP A 22 27.33 -0.54 -4.92
C ASP A 22 27.05 -1.61 -5.98
N CYS A 23 25.82 -1.66 -6.50
CA CYS A 23 25.45 -2.56 -7.59
C CYS A 23 26.17 -2.17 -8.90
N PRO A 24 26.60 -3.17 -9.70
CA PRO A 24 27.02 -2.94 -11.08
C PRO A 24 25.94 -2.23 -11.89
N ALA A 25 26.34 -1.29 -12.75
CA ALA A 25 25.45 -0.56 -13.65
C ALA A 25 26.17 -0.27 -14.98
N ALA A 26 25.41 0.02 -16.03
CA ALA A 26 25.98 0.38 -17.32
C ALA A 26 26.78 1.71 -17.23
N PRO A 27 27.95 1.81 -17.90
CA PRO A 27 28.79 3.01 -17.86
C PRO A 27 28.22 4.19 -18.67
N GLU A 28 27.41 3.90 -19.68
CA GLU A 28 26.65 4.87 -20.48
C GLU A 28 25.17 4.50 -20.39
N HIS A 29 24.28 5.50 -20.45
CA HIS A 29 22.84 5.28 -20.41
C HIS A 29 22.12 6.03 -21.54
N ASP A 30 21.07 5.43 -22.06
CA ASP A 30 20.14 6.05 -23.02
C ASP A 30 18.71 6.18 -22.46
N CYS A 31 18.50 5.73 -21.21
CA CYS A 31 17.25 5.88 -20.49
C CYS A 31 16.67 7.29 -20.55
N SER A 32 15.34 7.32 -20.65
CA SER A 32 14.51 8.52 -20.53
C SER A 32 13.61 8.42 -19.30
N HIS A 33 12.95 9.52 -18.89
CA HIS A 33 11.99 9.46 -17.77
C HIS A 33 10.75 8.58 -18.03
N LYS A 34 10.62 7.99 -19.22
CA LYS A 34 9.62 6.95 -19.46
C LYS A 34 10.00 5.63 -18.79
N GLU A 35 11.27 5.46 -18.42
CA GLU A 35 11.88 4.24 -17.89
C GLU A 35 12.26 4.39 -16.41
N ASP A 36 11.82 5.48 -15.74
CA ASP A 36 12.07 5.66 -14.31
C ASP A 36 11.53 4.45 -13.53
N ALA A 37 12.42 3.75 -12.84
CA ALA A 37 12.08 2.60 -12.00
C ALA A 37 11.37 3.04 -10.70
N GLY A 38 10.52 2.15 -10.17
CA GLY A 38 9.83 2.33 -8.89
C GLY A 38 9.78 1.03 -8.09
N VAL A 39 9.58 1.14 -6.78
CA VAL A 39 9.51 -0.01 -5.85
C VAL A 39 8.39 0.18 -4.83
N VAL A 40 7.76 -0.94 -4.42
CA VAL A 40 6.86 -1.01 -3.27
C VAL A 40 7.50 -1.91 -2.22
N CYS A 41 7.88 -1.34 -1.08
CA CYS A 41 8.52 -2.08 0.01
C CYS A 41 7.48 -2.84 0.86
N SER A 42 7.91 -3.86 1.60
CA SER A 42 7.02 -4.70 2.44
C SER A 42 6.23 -3.91 3.49
N GLU A 43 6.83 -2.84 4.02
CA GLU A 43 6.21 -1.98 5.04
C GLU A 43 5.40 -0.83 4.43
N HIS A 44 5.26 -0.78 3.09
CA HIS A 44 4.31 0.11 2.43
C HIS A 44 2.88 -0.24 2.84
N GLN A 45 2.07 0.79 3.05
CA GLN A 45 0.65 0.66 3.34
C GLN A 45 -0.16 1.44 2.30
N GLU A 46 -1.01 0.73 1.56
CA GLU A 46 -1.96 1.30 0.61
C GLU A 46 -3.39 1.00 1.07
N TRP A 47 -4.28 1.98 1.00
CA TRP A 47 -5.66 1.87 1.47
C TRP A 47 -6.64 1.98 0.31
N ARG A 48 -7.69 1.14 0.32
CA ARG A 48 -8.78 1.26 -0.65
C ARG A 48 -10.13 0.87 -0.06
N LEU A 49 -11.19 1.26 -0.76
CA LEU A 49 -12.55 0.82 -0.52
C LEU A 49 -13.01 -0.09 -1.66
N SER A 50 -13.36 -1.33 -1.33
CA SER A 50 -13.71 -2.37 -2.30
C SER A 50 -15.18 -2.75 -2.27
N GLY A 51 -15.77 -3.01 -3.43
CA GLY A 51 -17.15 -3.52 -3.55
C GLY A 51 -18.26 -2.46 -3.44
N GLY A 52 -17.92 -1.18 -3.39
CA GLY A 52 -18.88 -0.10 -3.60
C GLY A 52 -19.00 0.33 -5.07
N ARG A 53 -19.74 1.41 -5.31
CA ARG A 53 -20.00 1.96 -6.66
C ARG A 53 -18.83 2.78 -7.21
N ASP A 54 -18.02 3.33 -6.31
CA ASP A 54 -16.89 4.21 -6.59
C ASP A 54 -15.76 3.96 -5.58
N GLY A 55 -14.65 4.69 -5.71
CA GLY A 55 -13.49 4.58 -4.82
C GLY A 55 -13.70 5.15 -3.41
N CYS A 56 -14.88 5.67 -3.10
CA CYS A 56 -15.22 6.32 -1.82
C CYS A 56 -16.25 5.55 -1.00
N ALA A 57 -16.64 4.35 -1.43
CA ALA A 57 -17.55 3.48 -0.68
C ALA A 57 -17.14 2.01 -0.81
N GLY A 58 -17.26 1.24 0.26
CA GLY A 58 -17.01 -0.20 0.25
C GLY A 58 -16.38 -0.73 1.53
N ARG A 59 -15.92 -1.99 1.46
CA ARG A 59 -15.14 -2.64 2.50
C ARG A 59 -13.75 -2.01 2.56
N VAL A 60 -13.29 -1.72 3.78
CA VAL A 60 -11.95 -1.19 4.03
C VAL A 60 -10.92 -2.30 3.85
N GLU A 61 -9.98 -2.05 2.94
CA GLU A 61 -8.87 -2.95 2.66
C GLU A 61 -7.55 -2.20 2.73
N VAL A 62 -6.53 -2.88 3.25
CA VAL A 62 -5.16 -2.37 3.34
C VAL A 62 -4.20 -3.37 2.70
N PHE A 63 -3.32 -2.88 1.85
CA PHE A 63 -2.17 -3.63 1.34
C PHE A 63 -1.02 -3.45 2.31
N PHE A 64 -0.58 -4.54 2.94
CA PHE A 64 0.54 -4.54 3.86
C PHE A 64 1.28 -5.87 3.76
N ARG A 65 2.62 -5.83 3.74
CA ARG A 65 3.48 -7.04 3.60
C ARG A 65 3.07 -7.93 2.43
N GLY A 66 2.80 -7.32 1.29
CA GLY A 66 2.49 -8.02 0.04
C GLY A 66 1.06 -8.59 -0.03
N THR A 67 0.20 -8.35 0.96
CA THR A 67 -1.14 -8.96 1.02
C THR A 67 -2.23 -7.93 1.30
N TRP A 68 -3.35 -8.06 0.58
CA TRP A 68 -4.58 -7.33 0.89
C TRP A 68 -5.28 -7.94 2.11
N SER A 69 -5.50 -7.10 3.12
CA SER A 69 -6.12 -7.46 4.38
C SER A 69 -7.37 -6.65 4.63
N THR A 70 -8.31 -7.22 5.38
CA THR A 70 -9.48 -6.50 5.90
C THR A 70 -9.19 -5.89 7.27
N VAL A 71 -9.89 -4.81 7.60
CA VAL A 71 -9.92 -4.20 8.93
C VAL A 71 -11.09 -4.75 9.72
N CYS A 72 -10.91 -5.06 11.01
CA CYS A 72 -12.02 -5.47 11.87
C CYS A 72 -13.02 -4.33 12.09
N ASP A 73 -14.29 -4.67 12.21
CA ASP A 73 -15.35 -3.70 12.51
C ASP A 73 -15.47 -3.37 14.01
N SER A 74 -14.90 -4.18 14.90
CA SER A 74 -14.97 -3.99 16.37
C SER A 74 -14.33 -2.69 16.88
N THR A 75 -13.41 -2.09 16.12
CA THR A 75 -12.73 -0.83 16.44
C THR A 75 -12.89 0.23 15.37
N TRP A 76 -13.76 0.00 14.38
CA TRP A 76 -13.99 0.94 13.29
C TRP A 76 -15.05 1.98 13.67
N TYR A 77 -14.65 3.04 14.38
CA TYR A 77 -15.54 4.12 14.79
C TYR A 77 -15.47 5.32 13.84
N LYS A 78 -16.29 6.34 14.13
CA LYS A 78 -16.48 7.50 13.25
C LYS A 78 -15.16 8.26 13.02
N LEU A 79 -14.25 8.24 14.00
CA LEU A 79 -12.96 8.93 13.92
C LEU A 79 -12.01 8.23 12.95
N GLU A 80 -11.91 6.90 12.99
CA GLU A 80 -11.09 6.10 12.07
C GLU A 80 -11.62 6.24 10.64
N ALA A 81 -12.94 6.20 10.46
CA ALA A 81 -13.59 6.44 9.18
C ALA A 81 -13.29 7.86 8.64
N SER A 82 -13.30 8.89 9.50
CA SER A 82 -12.93 10.25 9.10
C SER A 82 -11.47 10.37 8.64
N VAL A 83 -10.54 9.66 9.30
CA VAL A 83 -9.15 9.62 8.87
C VAL A 83 -9.03 8.95 7.51
N LEU A 84 -9.66 7.78 7.31
CA LEU A 84 -9.59 7.06 6.04
C LEU A 84 -10.20 7.87 4.88
N CYS A 85 -11.41 8.41 5.05
CA CYS A 85 -12.07 9.18 3.99
C CYS A 85 -11.23 10.40 3.60
N ARG A 86 -10.52 11.03 4.55
CA ARG A 86 -9.59 12.13 4.27
C ARG A 86 -8.35 11.66 3.53
N THR A 87 -7.74 10.54 3.93
CA THR A 87 -6.59 9.95 3.23
C THR A 87 -6.93 9.59 1.78
N LEU A 88 -8.14 9.11 1.52
CA LEU A 88 -8.62 8.77 0.19
C LEU A 88 -9.14 9.97 -0.63
N GLY A 89 -9.17 11.17 -0.05
CA GLY A 89 -9.70 12.36 -0.74
C GLY A 89 -11.22 12.35 -0.94
N CYS A 90 -11.95 11.59 -0.12
CA CYS A 90 -13.41 11.37 -0.23
C CYS A 90 -14.26 12.30 0.67
N GLY A 91 -13.63 13.18 1.46
CA GLY A 91 -14.33 14.09 2.38
C GLY A 91 -14.66 13.46 3.73
N GLU A 92 -15.77 13.86 4.35
CA GLU A 92 -16.22 13.36 5.65
C GLU A 92 -17.10 12.10 5.54
N PRO A 93 -17.04 11.17 6.51
CA PRO A 93 -17.79 9.93 6.46
C PRO A 93 -19.27 10.18 6.72
N LEU A 94 -20.12 9.70 5.80
CA LEU A 94 -21.58 9.85 5.92
C LEU A 94 -22.23 8.71 6.72
N ARG A 95 -21.79 7.47 6.50
CA ARG A 95 -22.37 6.25 7.09
C ARG A 95 -21.29 5.18 7.24
N GLN A 96 -21.37 4.39 8.31
CA GLN A 96 -20.54 3.20 8.49
C GLN A 96 -21.26 1.96 7.97
N LEU A 97 -20.51 1.07 7.32
CA LEU A 97 -20.98 -0.20 6.80
C LEU A 97 -20.20 -1.31 7.51
N SER A 98 -20.89 -2.30 8.08
CA SER A 98 -20.24 -3.52 8.61
C SER A 98 -20.20 -4.56 7.49
N PHE A 99 -18.99 -5.03 7.17
CA PHE A 99 -18.74 -6.10 6.23
C PHE A 99 -18.03 -7.23 6.98
N GLY A 100 -18.55 -8.45 6.91
CA GLY A 100 -17.84 -9.61 7.44
C GLY A 100 -16.49 -9.82 6.74
N HIS A 101 -15.54 -10.43 7.45
CA HIS A 101 -14.20 -10.74 6.93
C HIS A 101 -14.27 -11.76 5.79
N THR A 102 -13.73 -11.42 4.61
CA THR A 102 -13.73 -12.28 3.41
C THR A 102 -12.34 -12.46 2.78
N LEU A 103 -11.30 -11.79 3.30
CA LEU A 103 -9.91 -11.89 2.82
C LEU A 103 -9.02 -12.66 3.81
N PRO A 104 -7.91 -13.27 3.34
CA PRO A 104 -7.02 -14.08 4.18
C PRO A 104 -6.26 -13.27 5.23
N GLY A 105 -5.97 -11.99 4.97
CA GLY A 105 -5.28 -11.10 5.89
C GLY A 105 -6.23 -10.31 6.81
N ARG A 106 -5.84 -10.17 8.07
CA ARG A 106 -6.50 -9.30 9.06
C ARG A 106 -5.49 -8.29 9.58
N MET A 107 -5.71 -7.01 9.29
CA MET A 107 -4.90 -5.95 9.88
C MET A 107 -5.55 -5.48 11.18
N LEU A 108 -4.83 -5.65 12.28
CA LEU A 108 -5.32 -5.40 13.62
C LEU A 108 -5.01 -3.96 14.05
N TYR A 109 -6.04 -3.11 14.13
CA TYR A 109 -6.08 -2.05 15.14
C TYR A 109 -6.74 -2.67 16.39
N GLN A 110 -5.98 -3.54 17.10
CA GLN A 110 -6.39 -4.31 18.29
C GLN A 110 -7.65 -5.17 18.14
N CYS A 111 -7.56 -6.28 17.39
CA CYS A 111 -8.47 -7.42 17.59
C CYS A 111 -7.66 -8.59 18.14
N GLU A 112 -7.64 -8.74 19.46
CA GLU A 112 -7.43 -10.06 20.02
C GLU A 112 -8.76 -10.80 19.98
N SER A 113 -8.82 -11.85 19.15
CA SER A 113 -9.49 -13.07 19.56
C SER A 113 -9.05 -14.21 18.65
N GLN A 114 -8.23 -15.07 19.27
CA GLN A 114 -8.02 -16.49 18.95
C GLN A 114 -7.03 -16.82 17.80
N GLN A 115 -5.81 -17.17 18.21
CA GLN A 115 -5.05 -18.24 17.57
C GLN A 115 -5.91 -19.52 17.51
N PRO A 116 -5.95 -20.26 16.39
CA PRO A 116 -6.20 -21.68 16.45
C PRO A 116 -4.93 -22.41 16.90
N SER A 117 -5.13 -23.40 17.77
CA SER A 117 -4.15 -24.39 18.25
C SER A 117 -3.34 -25.05 17.15
#